data_AF-A0A7S7T3P4-F1
#
_entry.id   AF-A0A7S7T3P4-F1
#
_cell.length_a   1.000
_cell.length_b   1.000
_cell.length_c   1.000
_cell.angle_alpha   90.00
_cell.angle_beta   90.00
_cell.angle_gamma   90.00
#
_symmetry.space_group_name_H-M   'P 1'
#
loop_
_entity.id
_entity.type
_entity.pdbx_description
1 polymer ?
#
loop_
_entity_poly.entity_id
_entity_poly.type
_entity_poly.pdbx_seq_one_letter_code
_entity_poly.pdbx_strand_id
1 'polypeptide(L)'
;MRFGVGVRFPVPNAVALVGKAFVRSRMTAASIGKTPLAGKIASRLTFRSALGSVPIITSTSFTIGSNLGFDAFIAHVDATNSPTSYAITAGNPSGYFALYNTGNLRTGLSAAPPDGVYNLTVTASNSYGMSPAKSIGVSVGTAPVVVGTTFNLSLPATSGAHVGTVTATGGTPTAWSITAGNSAGYFAIDNSGLITVTSAGASGLTAQTYGLTVQATNALGSNTGSVSIVASAVASPGDGSANAPTGAAQFPSLLNAMAARPPWSVAGVDYRTGINTGVTLKDPATISIAGVDVDTGSRIVTILGDNVVIDAYDFSMGGGWYLNIGSATLNGGVNAIITNCKFRINTLWIRNQPGAGNPGSTIRYCEFDGGFTSADSNAPEFLIDYRANGDHIFEYNWIHNVACDVFSIAGYYNDGQLSKWTCRFNVVNDTGYNSALGWHPDWVQTYGGAITEIDFSYNTFAEISGGGAVQGVCGDPNGPWYGGAIHHNTFYCGDSVHINFYVTPYTPGSQLIDVHDNYARLKAGSFGGTGVVFNYPASETDGNWHDNVNMSTGSTFGSWSSGGTPP
;
A
#
# COMPACT_ATOMS: atom_id res chain seq x y z
N MET A 1 -46.65 6.36 -94.49
CA MET A 1 -45.63 7.42 -94.30
C MET A 1 -44.79 7.08 -93.09
N ARG A 2 -43.49 6.79 -93.29
CA ARG A 2 -42.52 6.62 -92.18
C ARG A 2 -42.20 8.01 -91.62
N PHE A 3 -42.46 8.23 -90.33
CA PHE A 3 -41.94 9.40 -89.62
C PHE A 3 -40.64 9.02 -88.93
N GLY A 4 -39.51 9.30 -89.59
CA GLY A 4 -38.21 9.34 -88.93
C GLY A 4 -37.97 10.74 -88.41
N VAL A 5 -37.94 10.92 -87.09
CA VAL A 5 -37.40 12.14 -86.47
C VAL A 5 -36.07 11.75 -85.84
N GLY A 6 -34.99 12.00 -86.57
CA GLY A 6 -33.64 11.94 -86.02
C GLY A 6 -33.36 13.23 -85.25
N VAL A 7 -33.09 13.12 -83.95
CA VAL A 7 -32.48 14.22 -83.18
C VAL A 7 -31.15 13.72 -82.66
N ARG A 8 -30.05 14.20 -83.27
CA ARG A 8 -28.69 14.07 -82.73
C ARG A 8 -28.45 15.28 -81.82
N PHE A 9 -28.04 15.04 -80.57
CA PHE A 9 -27.32 16.03 -79.78
C PHE A 9 -25.98 15.42 -79.34
N PRO A 10 -24.83 15.97 -79.77
CA PRO A 10 -23.55 15.71 -79.15
C PRO A 10 -23.19 16.88 -78.22
N VAL A 11 -23.10 16.65 -76.91
CA VAL A 11 -21.94 17.06 -76.07
C VAL A 11 -22.15 16.66 -74.59
N PRO A 12 -21.11 16.19 -73.89
CA PRO A 12 -21.09 16.04 -72.44
C PRO A 12 -20.86 17.40 -71.76
N ASN A 13 -21.42 17.57 -70.56
CA ASN A 13 -21.33 18.74 -69.67
C ASN A 13 -22.27 19.90 -70.04
N ALA A 14 -23.58 19.72 -69.80
CA ALA A 14 -24.55 20.80 -69.88
C ALA A 14 -24.68 21.52 -68.53
N VAL A 15 -24.21 22.76 -68.49
CA VAL A 15 -24.77 23.83 -67.67
C VAL A 15 -26.27 23.90 -67.95
N ALA A 16 -27.10 23.87 -66.90
CA ALA A 16 -28.55 23.89 -67.02
C ALA A 16 -29.02 25.11 -67.82
N LEU A 17 -29.56 24.88 -69.02
CA LEU A 17 -30.11 25.93 -69.87
C LEU A 17 -31.45 26.40 -69.28
N VAL A 18 -31.44 27.49 -68.52
CA VAL A 18 -32.66 28.17 -68.07
C VAL A 18 -33.16 29.07 -69.20
N GLY A 19 -33.88 28.49 -70.16
CA GLY A 19 -34.47 29.23 -71.27
C GLY A 19 -35.77 28.59 -71.73
N LYS A 20 -36.87 29.37 -71.77
CA LYS A 20 -38.16 28.94 -72.32
C LYS A 20 -38.03 28.71 -73.83
N ALA A 21 -37.87 27.46 -74.25
CA ALA A 21 -37.97 27.08 -75.65
C ALA A 21 -39.44 27.17 -76.12
N PHE A 22 -39.73 28.07 -77.06
CA PHE A 22 -41.04 28.11 -77.74
C PHE A 22 -40.96 27.32 -79.04
N VAL A 23 -41.60 26.15 -79.08
CA VAL A 23 -41.87 25.47 -80.35
C VAL A 23 -43.11 26.11 -80.98
N ARG A 24 -42.94 26.82 -82.11
CA ARG A 24 -44.09 27.23 -82.95
C ARG A 24 -44.35 26.11 -83.96
N SER A 25 -45.41 25.34 -83.76
CA SER A 25 -45.97 24.51 -84.83
C SER A 25 -46.80 25.41 -85.76
N ARG A 26 -46.51 25.44 -87.06
CA ARG A 26 -47.40 26.01 -88.07
C ARG A 26 -48.23 24.87 -88.65
N MET A 27 -49.52 24.86 -88.35
CA MET A 27 -50.49 24.02 -89.06
C MET A 27 -51.19 24.88 -90.12
N THR A 28 -51.25 24.36 -91.35
CA THR A 28 -51.96 25.00 -92.46
C THR A 28 -53.13 24.11 -92.82
N ALA A 29 -54.36 24.60 -92.69
CA ALA A 29 -55.55 23.95 -93.22
C ALA A 29 -55.86 24.56 -94.59
N ALA A 30 -56.02 23.72 -95.62
CA ALA A 30 -56.41 24.12 -96.96
C ALA A 30 -57.62 23.31 -97.42
N SER A 31 -58.63 23.96 -98.00
CA SER A 31 -59.79 23.28 -98.60
C SER A 31 -59.45 22.72 -99.98
N ILE A 32 -59.95 21.52 -100.28
CA ILE A 32 -59.76 20.84 -101.57
C ILE A 32 -60.81 21.37 -102.57
N GLY A 33 -60.51 22.50 -103.22
CA GLY A 33 -61.34 23.11 -104.26
C GLY A 33 -60.47 23.93 -105.23
N LYS A 34 -61.01 24.28 -106.41
CA LYS A 34 -60.25 24.91 -107.52
C LYS A 34 -59.56 26.26 -107.17
N THR A 35 -59.84 26.84 -106.00
CA THR A 35 -59.09 27.94 -105.39
C THR A 35 -58.91 27.67 -103.89
N PRO A 36 -57.74 27.23 -103.40
CA PRO A 36 -57.56 26.93 -101.99
C PRO A 36 -57.50 28.22 -101.14
N LEU A 37 -58.37 28.33 -100.13
CA LEU A 37 -58.23 29.31 -99.05
C LEU A 37 -57.38 28.68 -97.93
N ALA A 38 -56.31 29.36 -97.49
CA ALA A 38 -55.44 28.89 -96.42
C ALA A 38 -55.46 29.86 -95.23
N GLY A 39 -55.83 29.35 -94.05
CA GLY A 39 -55.77 30.09 -92.78
C GLY A 39 -54.61 29.59 -91.90
N LYS A 40 -53.90 30.49 -91.22
CA LYS A 40 -52.85 30.15 -90.24
C LYS A 40 -53.47 30.03 -88.84
N ILE A 41 -53.29 28.86 -88.21
CA ILE A 41 -53.61 28.65 -86.78
C ILE A 41 -52.30 28.54 -86.01
N ALA A 42 -52.18 29.28 -84.91
CA ALA A 42 -51.07 29.14 -83.97
C ALA A 42 -51.56 28.39 -82.73
N SER A 43 -50.96 27.23 -82.43
CA SER A 43 -51.14 26.53 -81.15
C SER A 43 -49.91 26.75 -80.26
N ARG A 44 -50.14 27.01 -78.98
CA ARG A 44 -49.08 27.24 -77.98
C ARG A 44 -48.96 26.01 -77.08
N LEU A 45 -47.96 25.17 -77.35
CA LEU A 45 -47.59 24.08 -76.45
C LEU A 45 -46.55 24.58 -75.45
N THR A 46 -46.88 24.54 -74.15
CA THR A 46 -45.97 25.00 -73.08
C THR A 46 -45.40 23.78 -72.36
N PHE A 47 -44.08 23.57 -72.43
CA PHE A 47 -43.38 22.59 -71.59
C PHE A 47 -42.99 23.26 -70.26
N ARG A 48 -43.41 22.68 -69.13
CA ARG A 48 -42.91 23.10 -67.81
C ARG A 48 -41.66 22.29 -67.49
N SER A 49 -40.56 22.95 -67.17
CA SER A 49 -39.36 22.31 -66.62
C SER A 49 -39.56 22.08 -65.12
N ALA A 50 -39.75 20.84 -64.70
CA ALA A 50 -39.51 20.44 -63.31
C ALA A 50 -38.93 19.02 -63.31
N LEU A 51 -37.60 18.92 -63.36
CA LEU A 51 -36.91 17.76 -62.81
C LEU A 51 -36.99 17.91 -61.29
N GLY A 52 -38.13 17.57 -60.69
CA GLY A 52 -38.21 17.47 -59.24
C GLY A 52 -37.51 16.21 -58.74
N SER A 53 -37.00 16.25 -57.51
CA SER A 53 -36.32 15.13 -56.87
C SER A 53 -37.12 14.65 -55.66
N VAL A 54 -37.06 13.35 -55.40
CA VAL A 54 -37.61 12.77 -54.16
C VAL A 54 -36.86 13.31 -52.94
N PRO A 55 -37.46 13.32 -51.73
CA PRO A 55 -36.77 13.75 -50.53
C PRO A 55 -35.57 12.86 -50.19
N ILE A 56 -34.59 13.42 -49.47
CA ILE A 56 -33.48 12.67 -48.88
C ILE A 56 -33.41 13.02 -47.40
N ILE A 57 -33.59 12.03 -46.52
CA ILE A 57 -33.53 12.20 -45.07
C ILE A 57 -32.08 12.44 -44.64
N THR A 58 -31.85 13.50 -43.88
CA THR A 58 -30.52 13.95 -43.42
C THR A 58 -30.24 13.61 -41.96
N SER A 59 -31.27 13.59 -41.09
CA SER A 59 -31.13 13.16 -39.69
C SER A 59 -30.55 11.75 -39.56
N THR A 60 -29.76 11.52 -38.51
CA THR A 60 -29.06 10.25 -38.26
C THR A 60 -29.42 9.64 -36.90
N SER A 61 -29.45 10.44 -35.84
CA SER A 61 -29.76 9.95 -34.49
C SER A 61 -30.25 11.06 -33.57
N PHE A 62 -31.02 10.66 -32.56
CA PHE A 62 -31.49 11.51 -31.47
C PHE A 62 -31.23 10.82 -30.11
N THR A 63 -31.14 11.60 -29.05
CA THR A 63 -30.94 11.10 -27.68
C THR A 63 -31.92 11.81 -26.76
N ILE A 64 -32.64 11.03 -25.96
CA ILE A 64 -33.70 11.52 -25.07
C ILE A 64 -33.61 10.90 -23.68
N GLY A 65 -34.04 11.67 -22.68
CA GLY A 65 -34.20 11.18 -21.32
C GLY A 65 -35.30 10.13 -21.20
N SER A 66 -35.20 9.26 -20.18
CA SER A 66 -36.28 8.35 -19.80
C SER A 66 -37.53 9.11 -19.35
N ASN A 67 -38.69 8.48 -19.47
CA ASN A 67 -39.97 8.97 -18.90
C ASN A 67 -40.45 10.35 -19.38
N LEU A 68 -40.20 10.73 -20.65
CA LEU A 68 -40.70 12.00 -21.22
C LEU A 68 -42.23 12.16 -21.25
N GLY A 69 -42.99 11.10 -20.94
CA GLY A 69 -44.45 11.07 -21.08
C GLY A 69 -44.90 10.72 -22.50
N PHE A 70 -46.22 10.68 -22.71
CA PHE A 70 -46.83 10.36 -24.01
C PHE A 70 -46.92 11.59 -24.93
N ASP A 71 -46.80 11.36 -26.24
CA ASP A 71 -46.78 12.41 -27.28
C ASP A 71 -45.76 13.54 -27.05
N ALA A 72 -44.71 13.27 -26.31
CA ALA A 72 -43.66 14.24 -26.02
C ALA A 72 -42.82 14.48 -27.27
N PHE A 73 -42.56 15.75 -27.59
CA PHE A 73 -41.73 16.11 -28.73
C PHE A 73 -40.28 15.67 -28.50
N ILE A 74 -39.72 14.95 -29.48
CA ILE A 74 -38.33 14.49 -29.47
C ILE A 74 -37.47 15.41 -30.32
N ALA A 75 -37.77 15.46 -31.62
CA ALA A 75 -37.01 16.24 -32.60
C ALA A 75 -37.78 16.36 -33.92
N HIS A 76 -37.27 17.17 -34.84
CA HIS A 76 -37.72 17.18 -36.23
C HIS A 76 -36.82 16.28 -37.09
N VAL A 77 -37.42 15.50 -37.99
CA VAL A 77 -36.70 14.68 -38.98
C VAL A 77 -36.48 15.52 -40.24
N ASP A 78 -35.25 15.93 -40.46
CA ASP A 78 -34.89 16.81 -41.56
C ASP A 78 -34.70 16.03 -42.87
N ALA A 79 -35.32 16.51 -43.95
CA ALA A 79 -35.13 15.98 -45.29
C ALA A 79 -35.09 17.09 -46.34
N THR A 80 -34.34 16.84 -47.43
CA THR A 80 -34.22 17.76 -48.57
C THR A 80 -35.44 17.69 -49.48
N ASN A 81 -35.51 18.58 -50.49
CA ASN A 81 -36.53 18.58 -51.55
C ASN A 81 -37.99 18.73 -51.06
N SER A 82 -38.21 19.47 -49.97
CA SER A 82 -39.54 19.88 -49.47
C SER A 82 -40.54 18.72 -49.30
N PRO A 83 -40.30 17.83 -48.33
CA PRO A 83 -41.23 16.74 -48.03
C PRO A 83 -42.60 17.26 -47.56
N THR A 84 -43.65 16.56 -47.93
CA THR A 84 -45.04 16.82 -47.53
C THR A 84 -45.59 15.78 -46.57
N SER A 85 -44.90 14.66 -46.39
CA SER A 85 -45.25 13.63 -45.42
C SER A 85 -44.03 12.82 -44.98
N TYR A 86 -44.14 12.20 -43.80
CA TYR A 86 -43.13 11.35 -43.19
C TYR A 86 -43.80 10.13 -42.57
N ALA A 87 -43.11 8.99 -42.55
CA ALA A 87 -43.62 7.76 -41.94
C ALA A 87 -42.50 6.92 -41.34
N ILE A 88 -42.76 6.31 -40.18
CA ILE A 88 -41.96 5.20 -39.66
C ILE A 88 -42.47 3.93 -40.34
N THR A 89 -41.63 3.28 -41.14
CA THR A 89 -41.99 2.08 -41.92
C THR A 89 -41.52 0.78 -41.27
N ALA A 90 -40.56 0.82 -40.34
CA ALA A 90 -40.13 -0.33 -39.54
C ALA A 90 -39.41 0.12 -38.25
N GLY A 91 -39.12 -0.83 -37.35
CA GLY A 91 -38.35 -0.56 -36.12
C GLY A 91 -39.15 -0.05 -34.93
N ASN A 92 -40.48 0.00 -35.04
CA ASN A 92 -41.39 0.48 -34.00
C ASN A 92 -42.61 -0.45 -33.76
N PRO A 93 -42.42 -1.75 -33.55
CA PRO A 93 -43.54 -2.70 -33.40
C PRO A 93 -44.41 -2.42 -32.17
N SER A 94 -43.82 -1.89 -31.10
CA SER A 94 -44.52 -1.56 -29.85
C SER A 94 -45.16 -0.17 -29.83
N GLY A 95 -45.00 0.62 -30.90
CA GLY A 95 -45.59 1.96 -30.98
C GLY A 95 -44.99 2.98 -29.99
N TYR A 96 -43.75 2.81 -29.56
CA TYR A 96 -43.06 3.72 -28.62
C TYR A 96 -42.73 5.09 -29.20
N PHE A 97 -42.78 5.23 -30.52
CA PHE A 97 -42.51 6.47 -31.23
C PHE A 97 -43.65 6.80 -32.20
N ALA A 98 -43.88 8.08 -32.43
CA ALA A 98 -44.79 8.59 -33.44
C ALA A 98 -44.07 9.60 -34.33
N LEU A 99 -44.28 9.53 -35.64
CA LEU A 99 -43.75 10.51 -36.59
C LEU A 99 -44.91 11.15 -37.34
N TYR A 100 -45.09 12.44 -37.15
CA TYR A 100 -46.15 13.18 -37.81
C TYR A 100 -45.73 13.62 -39.22
N ASN A 101 -46.73 13.88 -40.08
CA ASN A 101 -46.51 14.35 -41.46
C ASN A 101 -45.70 15.65 -41.53
N THR A 102 -45.62 16.41 -40.44
CA THR A 102 -44.80 17.61 -40.33
C THR A 102 -43.32 17.32 -40.09
N GLY A 103 -42.90 16.05 -40.00
CA GLY A 103 -41.54 15.65 -39.66
C GLY A 103 -41.26 15.60 -38.15
N ASN A 104 -42.23 15.91 -37.30
CA ASN A 104 -42.05 15.89 -35.84
C ASN A 104 -42.05 14.45 -35.32
N LEU A 105 -40.90 14.00 -34.84
CA LEU A 105 -40.74 12.76 -34.09
C LEU A 105 -41.11 12.99 -32.63
N ARG A 106 -41.92 12.09 -32.07
CA ARG A 106 -42.47 12.16 -30.72
C ARG A 106 -42.47 10.78 -30.06
N THR A 107 -42.63 10.74 -28.73
CA THR A 107 -42.94 9.49 -28.02
C THR A 107 -44.34 8.98 -28.41
N GLY A 108 -44.58 7.69 -28.19
CA GLY A 108 -45.82 7.01 -28.51
C GLY A 108 -47.03 7.58 -27.75
N LEU A 109 -48.22 7.37 -28.31
CA LEU A 109 -49.47 7.85 -27.74
C LEU A 109 -49.97 7.00 -26.56
N SER A 110 -49.52 5.74 -26.46
CA SER A 110 -50.02 4.76 -25.48
C SER A 110 -48.92 3.94 -24.81
N ALA A 111 -47.66 4.11 -25.23
CA ALA A 111 -46.52 3.39 -24.67
C ALA A 111 -45.28 4.29 -24.69
N ALA A 112 -44.62 4.40 -23.54
CA ALA A 112 -43.34 5.07 -23.43
C ALA A 112 -42.21 4.09 -23.81
N PRO A 113 -41.16 4.55 -24.51
CA PRO A 113 -40.00 3.71 -24.77
C PRO A 113 -39.26 3.39 -23.46
N PRO A 114 -38.99 2.10 -23.16
CA PRO A 114 -37.98 1.73 -22.17
C PRO A 114 -36.59 2.31 -22.48
N ASP A 115 -35.69 2.25 -21.52
CA ASP A 115 -34.29 2.58 -21.74
C ASP A 115 -33.68 1.61 -22.76
N GLY A 116 -32.98 2.15 -23.76
CA GLY A 116 -32.45 1.36 -24.85
C GLY A 116 -32.15 2.15 -26.12
N VAL A 117 -31.68 1.45 -27.14
CA VAL A 117 -31.37 2.00 -28.46
C VAL A 117 -32.38 1.47 -29.47
N TYR A 118 -33.09 2.38 -30.13
CA TYR A 118 -34.12 2.07 -31.12
C TYR A 118 -33.66 2.51 -32.50
N ASN A 119 -33.80 1.65 -33.50
CA ASN A 119 -33.49 1.97 -34.89
C ASN A 119 -34.79 2.06 -35.68
N LEU A 120 -35.21 3.28 -36.01
CA LEU A 120 -36.44 3.56 -36.74
C LEU A 120 -36.13 3.68 -38.23
N THR A 121 -36.79 2.87 -39.06
CA THR A 121 -36.71 3.04 -40.51
C THR A 121 -37.76 4.05 -40.94
N VAL A 122 -37.33 5.15 -41.56
CA VAL A 122 -38.19 6.28 -41.92
C VAL A 122 -38.14 6.55 -43.42
N THR A 123 -39.27 6.95 -43.99
CA THR A 123 -39.38 7.53 -45.34
C THR A 123 -40.01 8.91 -45.29
N ALA A 124 -39.70 9.75 -46.29
CA ALA A 124 -40.31 11.05 -46.51
C ALA A 124 -40.80 11.14 -47.97
N SER A 125 -41.94 11.75 -48.22
CA SER A 125 -42.51 11.84 -49.57
C SER A 125 -42.85 13.28 -49.96
N ASN A 126 -42.76 13.59 -51.25
CA ASN A 126 -43.26 14.83 -51.85
C ASN A 126 -44.03 14.50 -53.14
N SER A 127 -44.42 15.52 -53.92
CA SER A 127 -45.12 15.35 -55.20
C SER A 127 -44.33 14.58 -56.28
N TYR A 128 -43.02 14.38 -56.08
CA TYR A 128 -42.13 13.67 -57.00
C TYR A 128 -41.85 12.22 -56.59
N GLY A 129 -42.25 11.81 -55.38
CA GLY A 129 -42.15 10.43 -54.92
C GLY A 129 -41.65 10.29 -53.49
N MET A 130 -41.40 9.04 -53.10
CA MET A 130 -40.92 8.65 -51.78
C MET A 130 -39.39 8.55 -51.76
N SER A 131 -38.78 8.98 -50.66
CA SER A 131 -37.35 8.82 -50.41
C SER A 131 -36.97 7.35 -50.30
N PRO A 132 -35.69 6.99 -50.54
CA PRO A 132 -35.13 5.77 -49.98
C PRO A 132 -35.38 5.73 -48.46
N ALA A 133 -35.62 4.53 -47.94
CA ALA A 133 -35.76 4.33 -46.51
C ALA A 133 -34.42 4.58 -45.81
N LYS A 134 -34.44 5.29 -44.67
CA LYS A 134 -33.25 5.57 -43.86
C LYS A 134 -33.48 5.15 -42.41
N SER A 135 -32.49 4.49 -41.83
CA SER A 135 -32.47 4.20 -40.39
C SER A 135 -32.06 5.45 -39.60
N ILE A 136 -32.84 5.78 -38.58
CA ILE A 136 -32.56 6.83 -37.60
C ILE A 136 -32.51 6.20 -36.21
N GLY A 137 -31.41 6.41 -35.48
CA GLY A 137 -31.25 5.94 -34.11
C GLY A 137 -31.96 6.83 -33.09
N VAL A 138 -32.63 6.26 -32.09
CA VAL A 138 -33.13 6.97 -30.92
C VAL A 138 -32.63 6.26 -29.67
N SER A 139 -31.75 6.93 -28.92
CA SER A 139 -31.25 6.41 -27.64
C SER A 139 -32.06 6.99 -26.49
N VAL A 140 -32.64 6.13 -25.66
CA VAL A 140 -33.41 6.49 -24.47
C VAL A 140 -32.64 6.04 -23.25
N GLY A 141 -32.46 6.93 -22.27
CA GLY A 141 -31.85 6.55 -21.00
C GLY A 141 -31.80 7.68 -19.99
N THR A 142 -31.11 7.43 -18.89
CA THR A 142 -30.86 8.43 -17.85
C THR A 142 -29.39 8.86 -17.80
N ALA A 143 -29.14 10.07 -17.29
CA ALA A 143 -27.79 10.47 -16.91
C ALA A 143 -27.34 9.63 -15.70
N PRO A 144 -26.05 9.22 -15.61
CA PRO A 144 -25.56 8.43 -14.49
C PRO A 144 -25.62 9.24 -13.20
N VAL A 145 -25.89 8.57 -12.08
CA VAL A 145 -25.81 9.14 -10.73
C VAL A 145 -24.80 8.35 -9.94
N VAL A 146 -23.80 9.03 -9.38
CA VAL A 146 -22.76 8.38 -8.57
C VAL A 146 -23.37 7.80 -7.30
N VAL A 147 -23.08 6.52 -7.03
CA VAL A 147 -23.47 5.85 -5.78
C VAL A 147 -22.55 6.34 -4.67
N GLY A 148 -23.13 6.80 -3.56
CA GLY A 148 -22.34 7.21 -2.41
C GLY A 148 -21.59 6.01 -1.80
N THR A 149 -20.28 6.12 -1.64
CA THR A 149 -19.42 5.04 -1.16
C THR A 149 -18.41 5.53 -0.13
N THR A 150 -17.95 4.60 0.72
CA THR A 150 -16.85 4.83 1.64
C THR A 150 -15.71 3.86 1.31
N PHE A 151 -14.50 4.39 1.19
CA PHE A 151 -13.26 3.62 1.04
C PHE A 151 -12.36 3.81 2.25
N ASN A 152 -11.54 2.81 2.55
CA ASN A 152 -10.51 2.89 3.58
C ASN A 152 -9.15 3.02 2.90
N LEU A 153 -8.28 3.86 3.44
CA LEU A 153 -6.92 4.07 2.96
C LEU A 153 -5.94 4.04 4.14
N SER A 154 -4.91 3.22 4.02
CA SER A 154 -3.83 3.13 5.01
C SER A 154 -2.72 4.14 4.71
N LEU A 155 -2.20 4.81 5.74
CA LEU A 155 -1.07 5.75 5.63
C LEU A 155 0.23 5.19 6.24
N PRO A 156 1.40 5.53 5.69
CA PRO A 156 1.60 6.39 4.51
C PRO A 156 1.19 5.66 3.22
N ALA A 157 0.49 6.38 2.34
CA ALA A 157 0.11 5.86 1.03
C ALA A 157 1.13 6.30 -0.03
N THR A 158 1.44 5.42 -0.98
CA THR A 158 2.36 5.75 -2.09
C THR A 158 1.62 6.41 -3.25
N SER A 159 2.35 7.16 -4.09
CA SER A 159 1.80 7.73 -5.33
C SER A 159 1.35 6.58 -6.24
N GLY A 160 0.11 6.66 -6.74
CA GLY A 160 -0.52 5.61 -7.54
C GLY A 160 -1.25 4.54 -6.71
N ALA A 161 -1.24 4.62 -5.37
CA ALA A 161 -1.98 3.68 -4.54
C ALA A 161 -3.48 3.71 -4.87
N HIS A 162 -4.07 2.52 -5.04
CA HIS A 162 -5.49 2.37 -5.33
C HIS A 162 -6.32 2.62 -4.07
N VAL A 163 -7.28 3.54 -4.15
CA VAL A 163 -8.21 3.83 -3.06
C VAL A 163 -9.49 3.01 -3.20
N GLY A 164 -10.04 2.96 -4.42
CA GLY A 164 -11.25 2.21 -4.73
C GLY A 164 -11.92 2.67 -6.01
N THR A 165 -12.84 1.87 -6.54
CA THR A 165 -13.57 2.18 -7.79
C THR A 165 -15.00 2.64 -7.47
N VAL A 166 -15.33 3.84 -7.92
CA VAL A 166 -16.66 4.44 -7.78
C VAL A 166 -17.62 3.84 -8.80
N THR A 167 -18.88 3.64 -8.42
CA THR A 167 -19.93 3.11 -9.29
C THR A 167 -21.07 4.13 -9.46
N ALA A 168 -21.87 3.97 -10.51
CA ALA A 168 -23.04 4.81 -10.79
C ALA A 168 -24.27 3.96 -11.09
N THR A 169 -25.45 4.53 -10.86
CA THR A 169 -26.76 3.95 -11.21
C THR A 169 -27.50 4.83 -12.23
N GLY A 170 -28.57 4.29 -12.83
CA GLY A 170 -29.31 4.94 -13.91
C GLY A 170 -28.63 4.69 -15.26
N GLY A 171 -27.80 5.64 -15.70
CA GLY A 171 -27.04 5.54 -16.95
C GLY A 171 -25.65 4.93 -16.79
N THR A 172 -25.06 4.48 -17.91
CA THR A 172 -23.64 4.07 -17.97
C THR A 172 -22.73 5.29 -18.16
N PRO A 173 -21.78 5.55 -17.26
CA PRO A 173 -20.82 6.66 -17.40
C PRO A 173 -19.85 6.45 -18.57
N THR A 174 -19.53 7.52 -19.28
CA THR A 174 -18.45 7.60 -20.28
C THR A 174 -17.27 8.47 -19.81
N ALA A 175 -17.44 9.23 -18.72
CA ALA A 175 -16.39 10.03 -18.10
C ALA A 175 -16.67 10.22 -16.60
N TRP A 176 -15.59 10.39 -15.84
CA TRP A 176 -15.60 10.62 -14.41
C TRP A 176 -14.74 11.83 -14.03
N SER A 177 -15.12 12.56 -12.99
CA SER A 177 -14.29 13.64 -12.44
C SER A 177 -14.54 13.85 -10.95
N ILE A 178 -13.53 14.35 -10.22
CA ILE A 178 -13.69 14.87 -8.86
C ILE A 178 -13.94 16.37 -8.98
N THR A 179 -15.10 16.83 -8.53
CA THR A 179 -15.56 18.22 -8.71
C THR A 179 -15.43 19.08 -7.45
N ALA A 180 -15.35 18.45 -6.27
CA ALA A 180 -15.11 19.14 -4.99
C ALA A 180 -14.43 18.21 -3.98
N GLY A 181 -13.92 18.78 -2.88
CA GLY A 181 -13.29 18.03 -1.78
C GLY A 181 -11.82 17.65 -2.00
N ASN A 182 -11.23 18.04 -3.14
CA ASN A 182 -9.87 17.68 -3.54
C ASN A 182 -9.03 18.90 -3.95
N SER A 183 -9.16 20.03 -3.26
CA SER A 183 -8.42 21.27 -3.58
C SER A 183 -6.91 21.13 -3.45
N ALA A 184 -6.44 20.26 -2.55
CA ALA A 184 -5.03 19.94 -2.38
C ALA A 184 -4.49 18.96 -3.45
N GLY A 185 -5.36 18.42 -4.32
CA GLY A 185 -4.97 17.52 -5.40
C GLY A 185 -4.44 16.15 -4.94
N TYR A 186 -4.86 15.66 -3.76
CA TYR A 186 -4.39 14.41 -3.18
C TYR A 186 -4.89 13.16 -3.89
N PHE A 187 -6.03 13.24 -4.55
CA PHE A 187 -6.66 12.13 -5.26
C PHE A 187 -6.82 12.41 -6.76
N ALA A 188 -6.77 11.37 -7.57
CA ALA A 188 -7.14 11.41 -8.98
C ALA A 188 -8.20 10.33 -9.26
N ILE A 189 -9.05 10.55 -10.27
CA ILE A 189 -10.01 9.55 -10.76
C ILE A 189 -9.80 9.34 -12.27
N ASP A 190 -9.83 8.09 -12.71
CA ASP A 190 -9.74 7.76 -14.14
C ASP A 190 -11.13 7.52 -14.78
N ASN A 191 -11.16 7.27 -16.09
CA ASN A 191 -12.41 7.02 -16.83
C ASN A 191 -13.08 5.67 -16.51
N SER A 192 -12.45 4.80 -15.72
CA SER A 192 -13.08 3.59 -15.18
C SER A 192 -13.74 3.83 -13.82
N GLY A 193 -13.55 5.01 -13.23
CA GLY A 193 -14.05 5.37 -11.90
C GLY A 193 -13.07 5.00 -10.78
N LEU A 194 -11.86 4.54 -11.10
CA LEU A 194 -10.84 4.20 -10.10
C LEU A 194 -10.23 5.48 -9.51
N ILE A 195 -10.34 5.62 -8.20
CA ILE A 195 -9.66 6.66 -7.43
C ILE A 195 -8.28 6.16 -7.01
N THR A 196 -7.26 6.99 -7.23
CA THR A 196 -5.87 6.75 -6.82
C THR A 196 -5.29 7.92 -6.04
N VAL A 197 -4.24 7.65 -5.27
CA VAL A 197 -3.44 8.67 -4.57
C VAL A 197 -2.46 9.32 -5.55
N THR A 198 -2.38 10.66 -5.57
CA THR A 198 -1.41 11.39 -6.40
C THR A 198 -0.06 11.54 -5.70
N SER A 199 0.95 12.07 -6.38
CA SER A 199 2.24 12.39 -5.74
C SER A 199 2.10 13.43 -4.63
N ALA A 200 1.19 14.40 -4.77
CA ALA A 200 0.88 15.36 -3.71
C ALA A 200 0.22 14.67 -2.51
N GLY A 201 -0.69 13.73 -2.76
CA GLY A 201 -1.32 12.92 -1.72
C GLY A 201 -0.31 12.06 -0.96
N ALA A 202 0.65 11.44 -1.65
CA ALA A 202 1.68 10.61 -1.03
C ALA A 202 2.54 11.38 0.00
N SER A 203 2.74 12.69 -0.21
CA SER A 203 3.46 13.56 0.72
C SER A 203 2.58 14.32 1.73
N GLY A 204 1.27 14.41 1.49
CA GLY A 204 0.40 15.39 2.16
C GLY A 204 -0.81 14.80 2.90
N LEU A 205 -1.10 13.51 2.72
CA LEU A 205 -2.21 12.85 3.42
C LEU A 205 -1.90 12.66 4.92
N THR A 206 -2.81 13.12 5.75
CA THR A 206 -2.87 12.85 7.20
C THR A 206 -4.05 11.94 7.53
N ALA A 207 -4.03 11.34 8.73
CA ALA A 207 -5.10 10.49 9.22
C ALA A 207 -6.37 11.32 9.50
N GLN A 208 -7.39 11.17 8.66
CA GLN A 208 -8.69 11.84 8.73
C GLN A 208 -9.63 11.27 7.65
N THR A 209 -10.89 11.70 7.66
CA THR A 209 -11.83 11.40 6.56
C THR A 209 -11.81 12.52 5.51
N TYR A 210 -11.52 12.17 4.26
CA TYR A 210 -11.63 13.07 3.11
C TYR A 210 -12.97 12.86 2.40
N GLY A 211 -13.79 13.91 2.34
CA GLY A 211 -15.04 13.88 1.58
C GLY A 211 -14.85 14.44 0.17
N LEU A 212 -15.16 13.65 -0.86
CA LEU A 212 -15.09 14.03 -2.26
C LEU A 212 -16.50 14.14 -2.86
N THR A 213 -16.69 15.10 -3.78
CA THR A 213 -17.85 15.10 -4.68
C THR A 213 -17.39 14.62 -6.05
N VAL A 214 -17.87 13.44 -6.44
CA VAL A 214 -17.52 12.79 -7.71
C VAL A 214 -18.68 12.97 -8.68
N GLN A 215 -18.37 13.26 -9.95
CA GLN A 215 -19.32 13.38 -11.04
C GLN A 215 -19.14 12.23 -12.04
N ALA A 216 -20.25 11.62 -12.44
CA ALA A 216 -20.32 10.73 -13.59
C ALA A 216 -21.05 11.44 -14.74
N THR A 217 -20.60 11.23 -15.98
CA THR A 217 -21.17 11.87 -17.17
C THR A 217 -21.39 10.84 -18.28
N ASN A 218 -22.49 11.00 -19.03
CA ASN A 218 -22.69 10.37 -20.34
C ASN A 218 -23.34 11.36 -21.32
N ALA A 219 -23.73 10.89 -22.51
CA ALA A 219 -24.37 11.73 -23.53
C ALA A 219 -25.71 12.36 -23.10
N LEU A 220 -26.34 11.86 -22.03
CA LEU A 220 -27.62 12.33 -21.50
C LEU A 220 -27.46 13.37 -20.39
N GLY A 221 -26.25 13.55 -19.86
CA GLY A 221 -25.95 14.52 -18.81
C GLY A 221 -24.97 14.02 -17.77
N SER A 222 -24.92 14.72 -16.65
CA SER A 222 -23.97 14.48 -15.57
C SER A 222 -24.65 14.67 -14.22
N ASN A 223 -24.43 13.74 -13.28
CA ASN A 223 -24.83 13.93 -11.89
C ASN A 223 -23.69 13.55 -10.94
N THR A 224 -23.81 13.98 -9.69
CA THR A 224 -22.79 13.82 -8.66
C THR A 224 -23.22 12.90 -7.53
N GLY A 225 -22.27 12.47 -6.72
CA GLY A 225 -22.47 11.75 -5.47
C GLY A 225 -21.26 11.92 -4.55
N SER A 226 -21.47 11.61 -3.27
CA SER A 226 -20.45 11.79 -2.23
C SER A 226 -19.63 10.53 -2.03
N VAL A 227 -18.31 10.65 -2.05
CA VAL A 227 -17.38 9.56 -1.74
C VAL A 227 -16.57 9.95 -0.51
N SER A 228 -16.54 9.09 0.50
CA SER A 228 -15.74 9.29 1.72
C SER A 228 -14.51 8.39 1.68
N ILE A 229 -13.34 8.95 1.92
CA ILE A 229 -12.08 8.19 2.07
C ILE A 229 -11.65 8.32 3.52
N VAL A 230 -11.78 7.23 4.28
CA VAL A 230 -11.28 7.15 5.66
C VAL A 230 -9.81 6.82 5.59
N ALA A 231 -8.95 7.84 5.69
CA ALA A 231 -7.52 7.65 5.77
C ALA A 231 -7.11 7.47 7.22
N SER A 232 -6.59 6.29 7.55
CA SER A 232 -6.10 5.99 8.88
C SER A 232 -4.60 5.78 8.79
N ALA A 233 -3.85 6.34 9.75
CA ALA A 233 -2.51 5.84 9.99
C ALA A 233 -2.62 4.33 10.20
N VAL A 234 -1.79 3.55 9.50
CA VAL A 234 -1.53 2.20 10.00
C VAL A 234 -1.07 2.42 11.43
N ALA A 235 -1.70 1.76 12.41
CA ALA A 235 -1.13 1.72 13.75
C ALA A 235 0.33 1.34 13.53
N SER A 236 1.29 2.20 13.91
CA SER A 236 2.70 1.83 13.85
C SER A 236 2.76 0.41 14.39
N PRO A 237 3.30 -0.59 13.66
CA PRO A 237 3.09 -2.00 14.00
C PRO A 237 3.63 -2.39 15.39
N GLY A 238 4.09 -1.42 16.18
CA GLY A 238 4.86 -1.60 17.39
C GLY A 238 6.28 -1.99 17.07
N ASP A 239 6.68 -2.02 15.79
CA ASP A 239 7.91 -2.64 15.28
C ASP A 239 9.16 -1.76 15.34
N GLY A 240 9.02 -0.55 15.88
CA GLY A 240 10.11 0.40 16.10
C GLY A 240 10.55 1.20 14.87
N SER A 241 10.12 0.85 13.67
CA SER A 241 10.60 1.49 12.43
C SER A 241 10.42 3.01 12.38
N ALA A 242 9.36 3.54 13.01
CA ALA A 242 9.07 4.97 13.06
C ALA A 242 10.09 5.80 13.84
N ASN A 243 10.79 5.20 14.82
CA ASN A 243 11.79 5.87 15.65
C ASN A 243 13.20 5.31 15.41
N ALA A 244 13.39 4.60 14.30
CA ALA A 244 14.66 4.02 13.94
C ALA A 244 15.75 5.10 13.75
N PRO A 245 16.99 4.82 14.15
CA PRO A 245 18.10 5.73 13.89
C PRO A 245 18.33 5.97 12.39
N THR A 246 18.84 7.14 12.08
CA THR A 246 19.11 7.57 10.71
C THR A 246 20.25 6.77 10.08
N GLY A 247 20.03 6.22 8.89
CA GLY A 247 21.05 5.54 8.09
C GLY A 247 20.55 4.28 7.40
N ALA A 248 21.48 3.57 6.75
CA ALA A 248 21.17 2.30 6.11
C ALA A 248 21.08 1.17 7.15
N ALA A 249 20.16 0.23 6.90
CA ALA A 249 20.07 -1.03 7.61
C ALA A 249 21.37 -1.84 7.48
N GLN A 250 21.75 -2.57 8.51
CA GLN A 250 22.97 -3.37 8.59
C GLN A 250 22.99 -4.51 7.56
N PHE A 251 21.85 -5.19 7.41
CA PHE A 251 21.70 -6.44 6.66
C PHE A 251 20.44 -6.41 5.76
N PRO A 252 20.35 -5.47 4.80
CA PRO A 252 19.13 -5.25 4.03
C PRO A 252 18.70 -6.44 3.15
N SER A 253 19.63 -7.36 2.86
CA SER A 253 19.38 -8.55 2.06
C SER A 253 19.23 -9.84 2.88
N LEU A 254 19.28 -9.77 4.22
CA LEU A 254 19.36 -10.95 5.10
C LEU A 254 18.24 -11.96 4.82
N LEU A 255 17.04 -11.45 4.59
CA LEU A 255 15.82 -12.26 4.45
C LEU A 255 15.40 -12.51 2.99
N ASN A 256 16.18 -12.09 2.00
CA ASN A 256 15.78 -12.17 0.58
C ASN A 256 15.50 -13.59 0.08
N ALA A 257 16.13 -14.59 0.70
CA ALA A 257 15.99 -16.00 0.33
C ALA A 257 14.94 -16.75 1.18
N MET A 258 14.26 -16.08 2.11
CA MET A 258 13.30 -16.73 3.01
C MET A 258 11.93 -16.89 2.33
N ALA A 259 11.27 -18.01 2.60
CA ALA A 259 9.93 -18.32 2.08
C ALA A 259 8.83 -17.54 2.83
N ALA A 260 9.06 -17.27 4.12
CA ALA A 260 8.23 -16.38 4.92
C ALA A 260 9.08 -15.29 5.56
N ARG A 261 8.53 -14.07 5.59
CA ARG A 261 9.13 -12.90 6.23
C ARG A 261 8.21 -12.45 7.37
N PRO A 262 8.78 -11.89 8.46
CA PRO A 262 7.98 -11.16 9.42
C PRO A 262 7.01 -10.16 8.77
N PRO A 263 5.76 -10.04 9.24
CA PRO A 263 4.78 -9.07 8.76
C PRO A 263 5.06 -7.64 9.23
N TRP A 264 6.14 -7.42 9.97
CA TRP A 264 6.61 -6.11 10.45
C TRP A 264 7.95 -5.71 9.83
N SER A 265 8.34 -4.46 10.00
CA SER A 265 9.65 -3.94 9.59
C SER A 265 10.73 -4.47 10.54
N VAL A 266 11.71 -5.19 10.01
CA VAL A 266 12.70 -5.94 10.79
C VAL A 266 13.90 -5.06 11.13
N ALA A 267 14.23 -4.94 12.41
CA ALA A 267 15.41 -4.22 12.90
C ALA A 267 16.69 -4.71 12.21
N GLY A 268 17.51 -3.79 11.70
CA GLY A 268 18.74 -4.12 10.99
C GLY A 268 18.56 -4.65 9.56
N VAL A 269 17.34 -4.96 9.12
CA VAL A 269 17.06 -5.40 7.75
C VAL A 269 16.29 -4.33 6.99
N ASP A 270 15.18 -3.83 7.55
CA ASP A 270 14.35 -2.79 6.92
C ASP A 270 14.73 -1.38 7.38
N TYR A 271 15.27 -1.26 8.59
CA TYR A 271 15.73 -0.01 9.16
C TYR A 271 17.01 -0.22 9.97
N ARG A 272 17.77 0.86 10.18
CA ARG A 272 19.04 0.84 10.90
C ARG A 272 18.82 0.69 12.42
N THR A 273 19.74 0.03 13.10
CA THR A 273 19.94 0.15 14.55
C THR A 273 21.32 0.72 14.87
N GLY A 274 21.61 1.01 16.14
CA GLY A 274 22.86 1.60 16.58
C GLY A 274 22.93 3.11 16.36
N ILE A 275 24.15 3.63 16.22
CA ILE A 275 24.40 5.07 16.22
C ILE A 275 23.78 5.75 14.99
N ASN A 276 23.15 6.90 15.21
CA ASN A 276 22.65 7.76 14.15
C ASN A 276 23.78 8.18 13.19
N THR A 277 23.51 8.09 11.88
CA THR A 277 24.49 8.47 10.86
C THR A 277 24.79 9.96 10.96
N GLY A 278 26.07 10.33 10.91
CA GLY A 278 26.50 11.72 10.99
C GLY A 278 26.70 12.26 12.41
N VAL A 279 26.46 11.45 13.46
CA VAL A 279 26.86 11.81 14.82
C VAL A 279 28.39 11.88 14.91
N THR A 280 28.91 12.97 15.46
CA THR A 280 30.33 13.10 15.82
C THR A 280 30.52 12.65 17.25
N LEU A 281 31.31 11.60 17.46
CA LEU A 281 31.58 11.06 18.78
C LEU A 281 32.72 11.83 19.47
N LYS A 282 32.59 12.02 20.79
CA LYS A 282 33.56 12.70 21.66
C LYS A 282 34.39 11.68 22.44
N ASP A 283 35.58 12.09 22.86
CA ASP A 283 36.44 11.29 23.75
C ASP A 283 35.82 11.21 25.17
N PRO A 284 35.62 10.01 25.75
CA PRO A 284 35.13 9.85 27.12
C PRO A 284 35.95 10.59 28.18
N ALA A 285 37.26 10.77 27.98
CA ALA A 285 38.12 11.52 28.90
C ALA A 285 37.72 13.00 29.03
N THR A 286 36.92 13.51 28.10
CA THR A 286 36.44 14.90 28.08
C THR A 286 35.10 15.10 28.77
N ILE A 287 34.48 14.03 29.30
CA ILE A 287 33.21 14.13 30.01
C ILE A 287 33.36 15.05 31.23
N SER A 288 32.51 16.08 31.28
CA SER A 288 32.40 17.02 32.39
C SER A 288 30.93 17.26 32.69
N ILE A 289 30.29 16.26 33.27
CA ILE A 289 28.85 16.26 33.60
C ILE A 289 28.72 16.10 35.11
N ALA A 290 27.82 16.89 35.73
CA ALA A 290 27.56 16.78 37.16
C ALA A 290 27.04 15.39 37.52
N GLY A 291 27.61 14.79 38.57
CA GLY A 291 27.28 13.42 38.97
C GLY A 291 27.91 12.32 38.11
N VAL A 292 28.92 12.65 37.30
CA VAL A 292 29.71 11.66 36.55
C VAL A 292 31.17 11.76 36.93
N ASP A 293 31.73 10.65 37.38
CA ASP A 293 33.15 10.50 37.70
C ASP A 293 33.89 9.87 36.52
N VAL A 294 35.02 10.45 36.14
CA VAL A 294 35.86 9.97 35.03
C VAL A 294 37.25 9.63 35.57
N ASP A 295 37.58 8.34 35.59
CA ASP A 295 38.93 7.83 35.88
C ASP A 295 39.64 7.54 34.56
N THR A 296 40.47 8.48 34.11
CA THR A 296 41.25 8.35 32.88
C THR A 296 42.38 7.31 33.00
N GLY A 297 42.86 7.04 34.22
CA GLY A 297 43.94 6.08 34.45
C GLY A 297 43.46 4.64 34.27
N SER A 298 42.27 4.34 34.82
CA SER A 298 41.63 3.03 34.67
C SER A 298 40.71 2.94 33.44
N ARG A 299 40.43 4.06 32.76
CA ARG A 299 39.45 4.20 31.66
C ARG A 299 38.04 3.78 32.07
N ILE A 300 37.57 4.34 33.18
CA ILE A 300 36.26 4.05 33.75
C ILE A 300 35.48 5.36 33.87
N VAL A 301 34.24 5.38 33.36
CA VAL A 301 33.27 6.43 33.60
C VAL A 301 32.18 5.86 34.51
N THR A 302 31.85 6.55 35.61
CA THR A 302 30.84 6.11 36.56
C THR A 302 29.77 7.19 36.74
N ILE A 303 28.52 6.84 36.48
CA ILE A 303 27.36 7.71 36.68
C ILE A 303 26.83 7.50 38.10
N LEU A 304 26.99 8.52 38.95
CA LEU A 304 26.47 8.55 40.32
C LEU A 304 25.27 9.51 40.48
N GLY A 305 25.11 10.49 39.58
CA GLY A 305 24.00 11.42 39.58
C GLY A 305 22.74 10.85 38.92
N ASP A 306 21.60 11.43 39.26
CA ASP A 306 20.30 11.09 38.67
C ASP A 306 20.05 11.89 37.38
N ASN A 307 19.27 11.33 36.46
CA ASN A 307 18.87 11.93 35.18
C ASN A 307 20.06 12.35 34.29
N VAL A 308 21.21 11.67 34.45
CA VAL A 308 22.40 11.92 33.64
C VAL A 308 22.18 11.43 32.22
N VAL A 309 22.57 12.26 31.25
CA VAL A 309 22.54 11.91 29.82
C VAL A 309 23.98 11.82 29.30
N ILE A 310 24.39 10.62 28.89
CA ILE A 310 25.63 10.39 28.15
C ILE A 310 25.26 10.24 26.66
N ASP A 311 25.57 11.27 25.88
CA ASP A 311 25.25 11.32 24.45
C ASP A 311 26.50 11.55 23.60
N ALA A 312 26.65 10.75 22.54
CA ALA A 312 27.67 10.88 21.50
C ALA A 312 29.12 10.77 22.01
N TYR A 313 29.45 9.71 22.75
CA TYR A 313 30.81 9.42 23.18
C TYR A 313 31.34 8.10 22.59
N ASP A 314 32.64 8.07 22.29
CA ASP A 314 33.36 6.90 21.78
C ASP A 314 34.12 6.19 22.90
N PHE A 315 33.43 5.33 23.64
CA PHE A 315 34.02 4.42 24.62
C PHE A 315 34.88 3.32 23.99
N SER A 316 35.00 3.22 22.66
CA SER A 316 35.94 2.29 22.01
C SER A 316 37.38 2.82 21.97
N MET A 317 37.58 4.10 22.24
CA MET A 317 38.90 4.75 22.19
C MET A 317 39.90 4.11 23.15
N GLY A 318 41.17 4.12 22.73
CA GLY A 318 42.28 3.66 23.56
C GLY A 318 42.23 2.18 23.95
N GLY A 319 41.44 1.35 23.27
CA GLY A 319 41.29 -0.08 23.58
C GLY A 319 40.07 -0.43 24.44
N GLY A 320 39.17 0.52 24.67
CA GLY A 320 37.93 0.32 25.41
C GLY A 320 37.89 1.06 26.74
N TRP A 321 36.70 1.56 27.08
CA TRP A 321 36.35 2.19 28.35
C TRP A 321 35.16 1.46 28.96
N TYR A 322 35.17 1.36 30.29
CA TYR A 322 34.01 0.93 31.05
C TYR A 322 33.07 2.10 31.29
N LEU A 323 31.77 1.89 31.08
CA LEU A 323 30.73 2.78 31.60
C LEU A 323 29.95 2.05 32.71
N ASN A 324 29.90 2.66 33.88
CA ASN A 324 29.12 2.19 35.02
C ASN A 324 27.90 3.09 35.24
N ILE A 325 26.72 2.51 35.42
CA ILE A 325 25.54 3.18 35.96
C ILE A 325 25.41 2.72 37.42
N GLY A 326 25.64 3.63 38.36
CA GLY A 326 25.85 3.30 39.76
C GLY A 326 27.20 2.59 40.00
N SER A 327 27.43 2.14 41.23
CA SER A 327 28.62 1.38 41.59
C SER A 327 28.32 0.30 42.62
N ALA A 328 29.30 -0.60 42.82
CA ALA A 328 29.22 -1.63 43.83
C ALA A 328 29.29 -1.11 45.28
N THR A 329 29.39 0.21 45.53
CA THR A 329 29.42 0.80 46.88
C THR A 329 28.59 2.07 47.02
N LEU A 330 28.16 2.67 45.91
CA LEU A 330 27.42 3.93 45.84
C LEU A 330 26.31 3.80 44.81
N ASN A 331 25.09 4.10 45.23
CA ASN A 331 23.94 4.12 44.34
C ASN A 331 23.92 5.42 43.54
N GLY A 332 23.47 5.32 42.30
CA GLY A 332 23.37 6.47 41.40
C GLY A 332 22.98 6.05 39.99
N GLY A 333 22.72 7.02 39.14
CA GLY A 333 22.32 6.76 37.76
C GLY A 333 20.82 6.46 37.59
N VAL A 334 19.99 6.90 38.53
CA VAL A 334 18.52 6.85 38.39
C VAL A 334 18.10 7.53 37.11
N ASN A 335 17.35 6.84 36.25
CA ASN A 335 16.87 7.38 34.97
C ASN A 335 18.02 7.89 34.06
N ALA A 336 19.19 7.25 34.13
CA ALA A 336 20.30 7.57 33.25
C ALA A 336 19.94 7.23 31.79
N ILE A 337 20.32 8.10 30.85
CA ILE A 337 20.11 7.92 29.41
C ILE A 337 21.47 7.84 28.72
N ILE A 338 21.75 6.70 28.09
CA ILE A 338 22.97 6.47 27.33
C ILE A 338 22.56 6.35 25.87
N THR A 339 23.05 7.26 25.02
CA THR A 339 22.61 7.29 23.64
C THR A 339 23.68 7.73 22.64
N ASN A 340 23.58 7.25 21.40
CA ASN A 340 24.56 7.48 20.34
C ASN A 340 26.02 7.20 20.75
N CYS A 341 26.24 6.25 21.66
CA CYS A 341 27.57 5.94 22.15
C CYS A 341 28.12 4.71 21.44
N LYS A 342 29.43 4.71 21.20
CA LYS A 342 30.16 3.55 20.68
C LYS A 342 30.94 2.90 21.80
N PHE A 343 30.88 1.59 21.87
CA PHE A 343 31.48 0.76 22.88
C PHE A 343 32.35 -0.30 22.21
N ARG A 344 33.50 -0.61 22.80
CA ARG A 344 34.28 -1.79 22.42
C ARG A 344 34.96 -2.43 23.60
N ILE A 345 34.79 -3.76 23.75
CA ILE A 345 35.38 -4.65 24.76
C ILE A 345 35.19 -4.12 26.20
N ASN A 346 34.61 -4.90 27.12
CA ASN A 346 34.49 -4.53 28.54
C ASN A 346 33.63 -3.26 28.81
N THR A 347 32.38 -3.23 28.33
CA THR A 347 31.82 -1.92 27.92
C THR A 347 30.75 -1.28 28.79
N LEU A 348 29.84 -2.04 29.40
CA LEU A 348 28.74 -1.42 30.16
C LEU A 348 28.33 -2.27 31.36
N TRP A 349 28.41 -1.67 32.55
CA TRP A 349 27.96 -2.28 33.80
C TRP A 349 26.85 -1.44 34.42
N ILE A 350 25.72 -2.06 34.74
CA ILE A 350 24.59 -1.44 35.41
C ILE A 350 24.50 -2.08 36.79
N ARG A 351 24.88 -1.35 37.85
CA ARG A 351 25.06 -1.92 39.20
C ARG A 351 24.45 -1.04 40.29
N ASN A 352 23.65 -1.62 41.17
CA ASN A 352 23.16 -0.96 42.39
C ASN A 352 23.46 -1.80 43.66
N GLN A 353 23.19 -1.23 44.84
CA GLN A 353 23.19 -1.94 46.12
C GLN A 353 21.79 -2.48 46.47
N PRO A 354 21.69 -3.61 47.21
CA PRO A 354 20.40 -4.09 47.72
C PRO A 354 19.68 -3.03 48.57
N GLY A 355 18.38 -2.84 48.34
CA GLY A 355 17.55 -1.92 49.13
C GLY A 355 17.78 -0.44 48.83
N ALA A 356 18.54 -0.10 47.79
CA ALA A 356 18.76 1.26 47.36
C ALA A 356 17.95 1.63 46.10
N GLY A 357 17.69 2.93 45.92
CA GLY A 357 16.97 3.41 44.75
C GLY A 357 17.73 3.20 43.45
N ASN A 358 17.14 2.45 42.52
CA ASN A 358 17.39 2.54 41.09
C ASN A 358 16.08 2.23 40.37
N PRO A 359 15.35 3.22 39.83
CA PRO A 359 14.08 2.98 39.17
C PRO A 359 14.23 2.69 37.67
N GLY A 360 15.46 2.58 37.13
CA GLY A 360 15.67 2.24 35.73
C GLY A 360 16.73 3.06 34.99
N SER A 361 17.10 2.61 33.78
CA SER A 361 17.93 3.35 32.83
C SER A 361 17.49 3.10 31.38
N THR A 362 17.83 4.00 30.47
CA THR A 362 17.55 3.87 29.03
C THR A 362 18.84 3.86 28.23
N ILE A 363 19.07 2.81 27.47
CA ILE A 363 20.21 2.67 26.57
C ILE A 363 19.67 2.51 25.14
N ARG A 364 19.98 3.48 24.26
CA ARG A 364 19.46 3.45 22.90
C ARG A 364 20.34 4.08 21.85
N TYR A 365 20.24 3.59 20.62
CA TYR A 365 21.04 4.06 19.49
C TYR A 365 22.55 3.91 19.72
N CYS A 366 22.97 2.90 20.50
CA CYS A 366 24.38 2.63 20.79
C CYS A 366 24.92 1.48 19.94
N GLU A 367 26.22 1.49 19.69
CA GLU A 367 26.94 0.41 19.03
C GLU A 367 27.87 -0.27 20.05
N PHE A 368 27.73 -1.58 20.21
CA PHE A 368 28.54 -2.43 21.08
C PHE A 368 29.32 -3.42 20.22
N ASP A 369 30.55 -3.09 19.91
CA ASP A 369 31.45 -3.92 19.13
C ASP A 369 32.36 -4.71 20.07
N GLY A 370 32.10 -6.01 20.25
CA GLY A 370 33.00 -6.86 21.03
C GLY A 370 34.41 -6.93 20.43
N GLY A 371 34.59 -6.59 19.14
CA GLY A 371 35.88 -6.51 18.47
C GLY A 371 36.54 -7.86 18.21
N PHE A 372 35.82 -8.97 18.39
CA PHE A 372 36.30 -10.32 18.15
C PHE A 372 35.99 -10.80 16.74
N THR A 373 36.93 -11.50 16.13
CA THR A 373 36.75 -12.17 14.82
C THR A 373 37.08 -13.67 14.89
N SER A 374 37.51 -14.13 16.07
CA SER A 374 37.88 -15.51 16.38
C SER A 374 37.87 -15.70 17.90
N ALA A 375 37.95 -16.94 18.35
CA ALA A 375 38.04 -17.25 19.78
C ALA A 375 39.30 -16.64 20.43
N ASP A 376 39.16 -16.16 21.67
CA ASP A 376 40.22 -15.62 22.52
C ASP A 376 39.93 -15.96 24.00
N SER A 377 40.83 -16.72 24.62
CA SER A 377 40.70 -17.13 26.03
C SER A 377 40.78 -15.97 27.03
N ASN A 378 41.18 -14.77 26.58
CA ASN A 378 41.23 -13.57 27.40
C ASN A 378 39.99 -12.68 27.24
N ALA A 379 39.00 -13.11 26.45
CA ALA A 379 37.74 -12.39 26.38
C ALA A 379 37.11 -12.24 27.78
N PRO A 380 36.41 -11.13 28.05
CA PRO A 380 35.68 -10.99 29.30
C PRO A 380 34.58 -12.06 29.40
N GLU A 381 34.06 -12.27 30.60
CA GLU A 381 32.93 -13.18 30.83
C GLU A 381 31.64 -12.65 30.17
N PHE A 382 31.45 -11.34 30.14
CA PHE A 382 30.26 -10.68 29.58
C PHE A 382 30.59 -9.33 28.94
N LEU A 383 29.79 -8.94 27.95
CA LEU A 383 29.88 -7.62 27.31
C LEU A 383 29.10 -6.55 28.07
N ILE A 384 27.90 -6.91 28.55
CA ILE A 384 26.98 -6.06 29.32
C ILE A 384 26.57 -6.82 30.58
N ASP A 385 26.92 -6.26 31.74
CA ASP A 385 26.55 -6.82 33.06
C ASP A 385 25.45 -5.97 33.68
N TYR A 386 24.34 -6.63 34.00
CA TYR A 386 23.21 -6.05 34.68
C TYR A 386 23.07 -6.68 36.06
N ARG A 387 23.33 -5.89 37.10
CA ARG A 387 23.14 -6.24 38.51
C ARG A 387 22.37 -5.12 39.21
N ALA A 388 21.15 -4.88 38.76
CA ALA A 388 20.34 -3.76 39.21
C ALA A 388 18.88 -4.11 39.42
N ASN A 389 18.19 -3.27 40.20
CA ASN A 389 16.73 -3.22 40.22
C ASN A 389 16.24 -2.02 39.41
N GLY A 390 14.95 -2.03 39.07
CA GLY A 390 14.27 -0.96 38.33
C GLY A 390 13.90 -1.35 36.90
N ASP A 391 13.33 -0.40 36.16
CA ASP A 391 12.85 -0.62 34.80
C ASP A 391 13.91 -0.19 33.78
N HIS A 392 14.52 -1.15 33.10
CA HIS A 392 15.61 -0.87 32.16
C HIS A 392 15.15 -1.06 30.72
N ILE A 393 15.43 -0.06 29.89
CA ILE A 393 15.04 0.00 28.49
C ILE A 393 16.31 -0.09 27.64
N PHE A 394 16.34 -1.06 26.74
CA PHE A 394 17.45 -1.31 25.83
C PHE A 394 16.91 -1.38 24.40
N GLU A 395 16.98 -0.28 23.65
CA GLU A 395 16.30 -0.16 22.36
C GLU A 395 17.17 0.36 21.22
N TYR A 396 16.97 -0.15 20.00
CA TYR A 396 17.66 0.32 18.79
C TYR A 396 19.18 0.26 18.87
N ASN A 397 19.76 -0.68 19.61
CA ASN A 397 21.20 -0.86 19.71
C ASN A 397 21.69 -1.87 18.68
N TRP A 398 22.94 -1.72 18.27
CA TRP A 398 23.63 -2.69 17.43
C TRP A 398 24.75 -3.33 18.22
N ILE A 399 24.70 -4.65 18.39
CA ILE A 399 25.66 -5.44 19.15
C ILE A 399 26.27 -6.48 18.22
N HIS A 400 27.59 -6.54 18.18
CA HIS A 400 28.24 -7.47 17.26
C HIS A 400 29.65 -7.85 17.68
N ASN A 401 30.18 -8.90 17.05
CA ASN A 401 31.57 -9.36 17.20
C ASN A 401 31.92 -9.75 18.64
N VAL A 402 31.06 -10.52 19.30
CA VAL A 402 31.17 -10.80 20.75
C VAL A 402 31.70 -12.21 20.98
N ALA A 403 32.68 -12.39 21.88
CA ALA A 403 33.24 -13.71 22.19
C ALA A 403 32.55 -14.43 23.35
N CYS A 404 31.91 -13.67 24.24
CA CYS A 404 31.33 -14.10 25.50
C CYS A 404 29.84 -13.80 25.58
N ASP A 405 29.26 -13.82 26.78
CA ASP A 405 27.84 -13.52 26.95
C ASP A 405 27.57 -12.06 26.58
N VAL A 406 26.53 -11.82 25.77
CA VAL A 406 26.16 -10.45 25.41
C VAL A 406 25.54 -9.75 26.60
N PHE A 407 24.48 -10.34 27.17
CA PHE A 407 23.79 -9.83 28.34
C PHE A 407 23.90 -10.83 29.49
N SER A 408 24.48 -10.39 30.59
CA SER A 408 24.51 -11.14 31.84
C SER A 408 23.61 -10.41 32.84
N ILE A 409 22.58 -11.07 33.36
CA ILE A 409 21.45 -10.40 34.02
C ILE A 409 21.13 -11.03 35.37
N ALA A 410 21.25 -10.23 36.40
CA ALA A 410 21.03 -10.60 37.79
C ALA A 410 20.14 -9.57 38.49
N GLY A 411 19.04 -10.02 39.08
CA GLY A 411 18.29 -9.21 40.06
C GLY A 411 18.96 -9.29 41.44
N TYR A 412 18.80 -8.29 42.30
CA TYR A 412 19.32 -8.44 43.67
C TYR A 412 18.38 -9.32 44.51
N TYR A 413 18.92 -10.37 45.14
CA TYR A 413 18.16 -11.26 46.00
C TYR A 413 17.54 -10.50 47.20
N ASN A 414 16.22 -10.64 47.37
CA ASN A 414 15.47 -10.40 48.62
C ASN A 414 15.01 -8.97 48.98
N ASP A 415 14.97 -8.00 48.07
CA ASP A 415 14.48 -6.64 48.44
C ASP A 415 13.03 -6.32 48.07
N GLY A 416 12.34 -7.23 47.37
CA GLY A 416 10.93 -7.10 47.02
C GLY A 416 10.63 -6.04 45.95
N GLN A 417 11.64 -5.52 45.25
CA GLN A 417 11.45 -4.58 44.14
C GLN A 417 11.20 -5.33 42.83
N LEU A 418 10.17 -4.92 42.09
CA LEU A 418 9.92 -5.41 40.74
C LEU A 418 10.98 -4.82 39.80
N SER A 419 11.53 -5.64 38.92
CA SER A 419 12.48 -5.23 37.87
C SER A 419 11.97 -5.71 36.52
N LYS A 420 11.70 -4.75 35.61
CA LYS A 420 11.37 -5.05 34.22
C LYS A 420 12.56 -4.74 33.32
N TRP A 421 12.93 -5.70 32.49
CA TRP A 421 13.88 -5.44 31.40
C TRP A 421 13.18 -5.48 30.05
N THR A 422 13.18 -4.35 29.35
CA THR A 422 12.61 -4.19 28.01
C THR A 422 13.74 -4.11 27.00
N CYS A 423 13.91 -5.13 26.17
CA CYS A 423 14.95 -5.15 25.13
C CYS A 423 14.30 -5.33 23.77
N ARG A 424 14.25 -4.26 22.97
CA ARG A 424 13.49 -4.23 21.71
C ARG A 424 14.19 -3.51 20.57
N PHE A 425 13.86 -3.89 19.33
CA PHE A 425 14.37 -3.22 18.12
C PHE A 425 15.90 -3.27 17.99
N ASN A 426 16.58 -4.20 18.66
CA ASN A 426 18.04 -4.32 18.61
C ASN A 426 18.48 -5.27 17.49
N VAL A 427 19.74 -5.15 17.09
CA VAL A 427 20.42 -6.13 16.24
C VAL A 427 21.57 -6.73 17.04
N VAL A 428 21.60 -8.05 17.14
CA VAL A 428 22.69 -8.82 17.73
C VAL A 428 23.24 -9.75 16.65
N ASN A 429 24.51 -9.64 16.27
CA ASN A 429 25.09 -10.50 15.23
C ASN A 429 26.53 -10.93 15.46
N ASP A 430 26.90 -12.07 14.87
CA ASP A 430 28.26 -12.63 14.92
C ASP A 430 28.82 -12.66 16.35
N THR A 431 28.19 -13.50 17.17
CA THR A 431 28.47 -13.63 18.60
C THR A 431 28.92 -15.05 18.96
N GLY A 432 29.42 -15.21 20.18
CA GLY A 432 29.83 -16.50 20.72
C GLY A 432 31.16 -17.06 20.26
N TYR A 433 32.09 -16.23 19.76
CA TYR A 433 33.39 -16.68 19.24
C TYR A 433 34.17 -17.65 20.14
N ASN A 434 34.00 -17.63 21.48
CA ASN A 434 34.67 -18.58 22.38
C ASN A 434 34.02 -19.95 22.51
N SER A 435 32.90 -20.20 21.84
CA SER A 435 32.30 -21.54 21.77
C SER A 435 33.28 -22.61 21.25
N ALA A 436 34.19 -22.22 20.36
CA ALA A 436 35.27 -23.09 19.86
C ALA A 436 36.30 -23.50 20.94
N LEU A 437 36.38 -22.75 22.05
CA LEU A 437 37.19 -23.07 23.22
C LEU A 437 36.40 -23.87 24.27
N GLY A 438 35.17 -24.29 23.95
CA GLY A 438 34.28 -24.99 24.87
C GLY A 438 33.55 -24.08 25.85
N TRP A 439 33.56 -22.76 25.62
CA TRP A 439 32.74 -21.84 26.41
C TRP A 439 31.29 -21.95 25.98
N HIS A 440 30.41 -21.36 26.78
CA HIS A 440 28.97 -21.34 26.56
C HIS A 440 28.44 -19.92 26.36
N PRO A 441 28.81 -19.19 25.29
CA PRO A 441 28.34 -17.82 25.14
C PRO A 441 26.83 -17.74 24.91
N ASP A 442 26.18 -16.87 25.67
CA ASP A 442 24.77 -16.58 25.57
C ASP A 442 24.51 -15.20 24.93
N TRP A 443 23.38 -15.05 24.23
CA TRP A 443 22.85 -13.71 24.01
C TRP A 443 22.34 -13.14 25.32
N VAL A 444 21.61 -13.94 26.08
CA VAL A 444 21.12 -13.55 27.40
C VAL A 444 21.34 -14.71 28.35
N GLN A 445 22.07 -14.47 29.43
CA GLN A 445 22.13 -15.37 30.58
C GLN A 445 21.55 -14.66 31.79
N THR A 446 20.44 -15.18 32.33
CA THR A 446 20.02 -14.77 33.67
C THR A 446 20.75 -15.62 34.70
N TYR A 447 21.34 -15.00 35.71
CA TYR A 447 22.03 -15.65 36.81
C TYR A 447 21.82 -14.84 38.08
N GLY A 448 21.75 -15.46 39.25
CA GLY A 448 21.78 -14.68 40.48
C GLY A 448 20.58 -13.74 40.71
N GLY A 449 19.48 -14.22 41.29
CA GLY A 449 18.40 -13.38 41.83
C GLY A 449 17.22 -13.18 40.89
N ALA A 450 16.15 -12.59 41.44
CA ALA A 450 14.82 -12.58 40.84
C ALA A 450 14.64 -11.46 39.80
N ILE A 451 14.27 -11.81 38.57
CA ILE A 451 13.79 -10.83 37.58
C ILE A 451 12.28 -11.02 37.39
N THR A 452 11.52 -9.93 37.57
CA THR A 452 10.06 -10.04 37.60
C THR A 452 9.43 -10.03 36.21
N GLU A 453 9.99 -9.26 35.28
CA GLU A 453 9.52 -9.23 33.90
C GLU A 453 10.67 -9.03 32.90
N ILE A 454 10.70 -9.80 31.82
CA ILE A 454 11.56 -9.54 30.66
C ILE A 454 10.70 -9.53 29.40
N ASP A 455 10.81 -8.48 28.60
CA ASP A 455 10.16 -8.32 27.30
C ASP A 455 11.23 -8.24 26.22
N PHE A 456 11.38 -9.33 25.46
CA PHE A 456 12.21 -9.38 24.26
C PHE A 456 11.34 -9.37 23.03
N SER A 457 11.29 -8.24 22.35
CA SER A 457 10.47 -8.13 21.17
C SER A 457 11.04 -7.30 20.04
N TYR A 458 10.72 -7.71 18.80
CA TYR A 458 11.15 -7.02 17.58
C TYR A 458 12.67 -6.89 17.40
N ASN A 459 13.47 -7.76 18.05
CA ASN A 459 14.91 -7.81 17.85
C ASN A 459 15.26 -8.70 16.66
N THR A 460 16.45 -8.47 16.09
CA THR A 460 17.07 -9.35 15.11
C THR A 460 18.31 -9.98 15.73
N PHE A 461 18.32 -11.29 15.84
CA PHE A 461 19.48 -12.08 16.25
C PHE A 461 20.01 -12.84 15.05
N ALA A 462 21.24 -12.58 14.62
CA ALA A 462 21.77 -13.06 13.36
C ALA A 462 23.20 -13.57 13.48
N GLU A 463 23.40 -14.88 13.45
CA GLU A 463 24.73 -15.46 13.24
C GLU A 463 24.98 -15.59 11.74
N ILE A 464 25.88 -14.78 11.15
CA ILE A 464 26.01 -14.64 9.70
C ILE A 464 27.31 -15.26 9.20
N SER A 465 28.45 -14.89 9.80
CA SER A 465 29.78 -15.13 9.23
C SER A 465 30.86 -15.59 10.22
N GLY A 466 30.60 -15.58 11.54
CA GLY A 466 31.54 -16.14 12.53
C GLY A 466 30.99 -16.09 13.96
N GLY A 467 31.49 -17.00 14.82
CA GLY A 467 30.99 -17.16 16.20
C GLY A 467 30.98 -18.62 16.68
N GLY A 468 30.88 -19.58 15.76
CA GLY A 468 30.86 -21.01 16.09
C GLY A 468 29.48 -21.48 16.58
N ALA A 469 29.11 -21.10 17.81
CA ALA A 469 27.82 -21.42 18.42
C ALA A 469 27.45 -20.47 19.58
N VAL A 470 26.15 -20.25 19.79
CA VAL A 470 25.62 -19.58 21.00
C VAL A 470 24.53 -20.44 21.67
N GLN A 471 24.35 -20.27 22.98
CA GLN A 471 23.26 -20.88 23.75
C GLN A 471 21.93 -20.07 23.74
N GLY A 472 21.96 -18.90 23.11
CA GLY A 472 20.78 -18.08 22.82
C GLY A 472 20.33 -17.35 24.07
N VAL A 473 19.07 -17.54 24.47
CA VAL A 473 18.50 -16.97 25.70
C VAL A 473 18.39 -18.08 26.72
N CYS A 474 19.16 -17.98 27.81
CA CYS A 474 19.35 -18.98 28.86
C CYS A 474 18.95 -18.42 30.25
N GLY A 475 18.33 -19.28 31.07
CA GLY A 475 18.04 -18.99 32.48
C GLY A 475 18.74 -19.97 33.42
N ASP A 476 19.64 -19.46 34.28
CA ASP A 476 20.40 -20.26 35.25
C ASP A 476 19.52 -20.67 36.45
N PRO A 477 19.74 -21.87 37.04
CA PRO A 477 19.17 -22.32 38.31
C PRO A 477 18.98 -21.29 39.42
N ASN A 478 19.90 -20.34 39.53
CA ASN A 478 19.92 -19.38 40.61
C ASN A 478 19.32 -18.01 40.25
N GLY A 479 18.88 -17.81 39.00
CA GLY A 479 18.32 -16.55 38.50
C GLY A 479 16.87 -16.70 38.02
N PRO A 480 15.89 -16.87 38.93
CA PRO A 480 14.50 -17.14 38.55
C PRO A 480 13.88 -16.01 37.72
N TRP A 481 13.28 -16.40 36.60
CA TRP A 481 12.48 -15.53 35.73
C TRP A 481 10.99 -15.72 36.08
N TYR A 482 10.33 -14.67 36.57
CA TYR A 482 8.97 -14.77 37.11
C TYR A 482 7.85 -14.36 36.15
N GLY A 483 8.13 -13.92 34.92
CA GLY A 483 7.11 -13.53 33.93
C GLY A 483 7.68 -12.72 32.77
N GLY A 484 6.92 -12.56 31.69
CA GLY A 484 7.35 -11.83 30.49
C GLY A 484 7.24 -12.67 29.22
N ALA A 485 7.76 -12.15 28.12
CA ALA A 485 7.59 -12.76 26.81
C ALA A 485 8.81 -12.56 25.89
N ILE A 486 9.01 -13.53 25.01
CA ILE A 486 9.94 -13.47 23.89
C ILE A 486 9.12 -13.56 22.62
N HIS A 487 8.88 -12.45 21.95
CA HIS A 487 7.94 -12.43 20.84
C HIS A 487 8.31 -11.50 19.70
N HIS A 488 7.82 -11.81 18.50
CA HIS A 488 8.04 -10.95 17.33
C HIS A 488 9.53 -10.72 17.01
N ASN A 489 10.42 -11.63 17.40
CA ASN A 489 11.84 -11.52 17.06
C ASN A 489 12.14 -12.22 15.74
N THR A 490 13.24 -11.81 15.10
CA THR A 490 13.77 -12.43 13.89
C THR A 490 15.08 -13.14 14.22
N PHE A 491 15.11 -14.47 14.07
CA PHE A 491 16.29 -15.30 14.30
C PHE A 491 16.84 -15.81 12.98
N TYR A 492 18.09 -15.48 12.68
CA TYR A 492 18.79 -15.89 11.49
C TYR A 492 20.09 -16.62 11.84
N CYS A 493 20.32 -17.75 11.19
CA CYS A 493 21.52 -18.55 11.36
C CYS A 493 22.05 -18.89 9.97
N GLY A 494 23.30 -18.52 9.67
CA GLY A 494 24.01 -18.86 8.44
C GLY A 494 24.28 -20.38 8.33
N ASP A 495 24.74 -20.83 7.16
CA ASP A 495 24.83 -22.28 6.89
C ASP A 495 25.90 -23.03 7.69
N SER A 496 26.88 -22.30 8.21
CA SER A 496 28.08 -22.82 8.90
C SER A 496 28.12 -22.51 10.39
N VAL A 497 27.05 -21.93 10.94
CA VAL A 497 26.93 -21.53 12.34
C VAL A 497 25.74 -22.23 12.99
N HIS A 498 25.64 -22.15 14.30
CA HIS A 498 24.59 -22.80 15.08
C HIS A 498 24.14 -21.91 16.24
N ILE A 499 22.84 -21.95 16.52
CA ILE A 499 22.22 -21.24 17.64
C ILE A 499 21.39 -22.27 18.39
N ASN A 500 21.74 -22.55 19.64
CA ASN A 500 20.77 -23.13 20.56
C ASN A 500 19.89 -22.00 21.08
N PHE A 501 18.59 -22.25 21.22
CA PHE A 501 17.67 -21.38 21.91
C PHE A 501 17.09 -22.18 23.09
N TYR A 502 17.62 -21.91 24.29
CA TYR A 502 17.40 -22.73 25.49
C TYR A 502 16.70 -21.94 26.61
N VAL A 503 15.38 -21.75 26.49
CA VAL A 503 14.60 -21.10 27.54
C VAL A 503 14.22 -22.14 28.59
N THR A 504 14.93 -22.17 29.73
CA THR A 504 14.56 -23.03 30.86
C THR A 504 14.27 -22.24 32.11
N PRO A 505 13.02 -22.27 32.63
CA PRO A 505 12.78 -21.93 34.01
C PRO A 505 13.30 -23.08 34.87
N TYR A 506 14.53 -22.98 35.37
CA TYR A 506 15.11 -24.08 36.15
C TYR A 506 14.52 -24.18 37.58
N THR A 507 13.79 -23.17 38.05
CA THR A 507 13.26 -23.12 39.43
C THR A 507 11.78 -23.52 39.54
N PRO A 508 11.42 -24.54 40.36
CA PRO A 508 10.03 -24.85 40.67
C PRO A 508 9.28 -23.62 41.22
N GLY A 509 8.24 -23.16 40.50
CA GLY A 509 7.40 -22.03 40.91
C GLY A 509 7.59 -20.72 40.12
N SER A 510 8.49 -20.65 39.14
CA SER A 510 8.50 -19.57 38.14
C SER A 510 7.25 -19.60 37.26
N GLN A 511 6.77 -18.44 36.79
CA GLN A 511 5.69 -18.39 35.79
C GLN A 511 6.20 -18.86 34.43
N LEU A 512 5.28 -19.38 33.61
CA LEU A 512 5.53 -19.76 32.23
C LEU A 512 5.95 -18.51 31.43
N ILE A 513 7.12 -18.54 30.79
CA ILE A 513 7.50 -17.52 29.81
C ILE A 513 6.67 -17.77 28.54
N ASP A 514 6.16 -16.70 27.95
CA ASP A 514 5.41 -16.76 26.69
C ASP A 514 6.34 -16.54 25.50
N VAL A 515 6.43 -17.51 24.57
CA VAL A 515 7.33 -17.49 23.43
C VAL A 515 6.53 -17.65 22.15
N HIS A 516 6.23 -16.53 21.50
CA HIS A 516 5.26 -16.52 20.40
C HIS A 516 5.57 -15.54 19.28
N ASP A 517 4.97 -15.76 18.11
CA ASP A 517 5.12 -14.89 16.94
C ASP A 517 6.58 -14.64 16.50
N ASN A 518 7.54 -15.49 16.87
CA ASN A 518 8.93 -15.33 16.44
C ASN A 518 9.15 -15.95 15.06
N TYR A 519 10.00 -15.33 14.26
CA TYR A 519 10.35 -15.81 12.92
C TYR A 519 11.78 -16.32 12.94
N ALA A 520 11.98 -17.61 12.70
CA ALA A 520 13.30 -18.23 12.77
C ALA A 520 13.66 -18.94 11.46
N ARG A 521 14.90 -18.78 10.99
CA ARG A 521 15.46 -19.66 9.96
C ARG A 521 15.85 -20.99 10.60
N LEU A 522 14.96 -21.97 10.59
CA LEU A 522 15.26 -23.31 11.11
C LEU A 522 16.07 -24.12 10.09
N LYS A 523 16.95 -24.98 10.60
CA LYS A 523 17.68 -26.01 9.85
C LYS A 523 17.77 -27.26 10.73
N ALA A 524 17.64 -28.44 10.13
CA ALA A 524 17.76 -29.71 10.83
C ALA A 524 19.16 -29.86 11.46
N GLY A 525 19.20 -30.00 12.79
CA GLY A 525 20.41 -30.26 13.56
C GLY A 525 20.06 -30.74 14.97
N SER A 526 20.79 -31.75 15.47
CA SER A 526 20.79 -32.11 16.89
C SER A 526 21.57 -31.06 17.70
N PHE A 527 21.59 -31.15 19.03
CA PHE A 527 22.54 -30.39 19.86
C PHE A 527 23.97 -30.63 19.33
N GLY A 528 24.61 -29.59 18.75
CA GLY A 528 25.91 -29.71 18.05
C GLY A 528 25.86 -29.92 16.53
N GLY A 529 24.68 -29.81 15.89
CA GLY A 529 24.50 -29.77 14.44
C GLY A 529 24.17 -28.35 13.95
N THR A 530 24.40 -28.03 12.67
CA THR A 530 24.14 -26.67 12.13
C THR A 530 22.63 -26.34 12.12
N GLY A 531 22.21 -25.23 12.74
CA GLY A 531 20.81 -24.77 12.73
C GLY A 531 20.41 -23.95 13.95
N VAL A 532 19.14 -23.52 13.99
CA VAL A 532 18.50 -22.99 15.21
C VAL A 532 17.81 -24.15 15.91
N VAL A 533 18.30 -24.54 17.08
CA VAL A 533 17.75 -25.64 17.89
C VAL A 533 16.99 -25.03 19.06
N PHE A 534 15.66 -25.10 19.03
CA PHE A 534 14.82 -24.82 20.19
C PHE A 534 14.89 -26.02 21.13
N ASN A 535 15.66 -25.90 22.21
CA ASN A 535 15.93 -27.02 23.10
C ASN A 535 15.03 -26.91 24.34
N TYR A 536 14.13 -27.89 24.48
CA TYR A 536 13.05 -27.93 25.48
C TYR A 536 13.61 -28.31 26.88
N PRO A 537 13.14 -27.72 28.00
CA PRO A 537 13.30 -28.34 29.32
C PRO A 537 12.56 -29.68 29.38
N ALA A 538 12.99 -30.60 30.23
CA ALA A 538 12.55 -32.00 30.23
C ALA A 538 11.06 -32.28 30.56
N SER A 539 10.21 -31.25 30.73
CA SER A 539 8.79 -31.39 31.08
C SER A 539 7.88 -30.35 30.39
N GLU A 540 6.65 -30.77 30.05
CA GLU A 540 5.64 -29.98 29.29
C GLU A 540 5.03 -28.77 30.05
N THR A 541 5.63 -28.35 31.16
CA THR A 541 5.05 -27.40 32.12
C THR A 541 5.78 -26.06 32.21
N ASP A 542 6.64 -25.72 31.25
CA ASP A 542 7.71 -24.74 31.50
C ASP A 542 7.74 -23.53 30.51
N GLY A 543 6.76 -23.40 29.60
CA GLY A 543 6.53 -22.17 28.81
C GLY A 543 5.34 -22.28 27.85
N ASN A 544 4.71 -21.16 27.48
CA ASN A 544 3.68 -21.11 26.44
C ASN A 544 4.36 -20.87 25.09
N TRP A 545 4.29 -21.84 24.17
CA TRP A 545 4.94 -21.75 22.86
C TRP A 545 3.89 -21.84 21.76
N HIS A 546 3.72 -20.79 20.97
CA HIS A 546 2.73 -20.77 19.89
C HIS A 546 3.06 -19.77 18.79
N ASP A 547 2.45 -19.92 17.61
CA ASP A 547 2.50 -18.93 16.52
C ASP A 547 3.90 -18.54 15.99
N ASN A 548 4.96 -19.26 16.35
CA ASN A 548 6.29 -19.03 15.79
C ASN A 548 6.35 -19.58 14.35
N VAL A 549 7.13 -18.96 13.47
CA VAL A 549 7.16 -19.25 12.03
C VAL A 549 8.56 -19.60 11.56
N ASN A 550 8.68 -20.75 10.89
CA ASN A 550 9.90 -21.13 10.20
C ASN A 550 10.02 -20.33 8.90
N MET A 551 10.96 -19.39 8.85
CA MET A 551 11.18 -18.54 7.67
C MET A 551 11.63 -19.33 6.43
N SER A 552 12.24 -20.50 6.61
CA SER A 552 12.69 -21.36 5.49
C SER A 552 11.54 -22.02 4.75
N THR A 553 10.43 -22.32 5.42
CA THR A 553 9.29 -23.09 4.88
C THR A 553 7.97 -22.34 4.90
N GLY A 554 7.84 -21.30 5.73
CA GLY A 554 6.60 -20.59 6.03
C GLY A 554 5.64 -21.33 6.96
N SER A 555 6.01 -22.50 7.49
CA SER A 555 5.19 -23.26 8.42
C SER A 555 5.31 -22.74 9.85
N THR A 556 4.23 -22.83 10.63
CA THR A 556 4.27 -22.54 12.07
C THR A 556 4.96 -23.67 12.85
N PHE A 557 5.52 -23.33 14.00
CA PHE A 557 6.08 -24.24 15.00
C PHE A 557 5.77 -23.73 16.41
N GLY A 558 5.64 -24.62 17.40
CA GLY A 558 5.32 -24.21 18.77
C GLY A 558 4.77 -25.30 19.69
N SER A 559 4.20 -26.38 19.16
CA SER A 559 3.74 -27.52 19.97
C SER A 559 4.62 -28.75 19.71
N TRP A 560 5.76 -28.87 20.42
CA TRP A 560 6.59 -30.08 20.35
C TRP A 560 6.56 -30.78 21.71
N SER A 561 6.03 -31.99 21.76
CA SER A 561 6.10 -32.85 22.94
C SER A 561 7.54 -33.30 23.16
N SER A 562 7.91 -33.49 24.43
CA SER A 562 9.25 -33.92 24.82
C SER A 562 9.67 -35.19 24.04
N GLY A 563 10.82 -35.13 23.37
CA GLY A 563 11.39 -36.25 22.60
C GLY A 563 11.04 -36.31 21.11
N GLY A 564 10.31 -35.33 20.55
CA GLY A 564 10.16 -35.19 19.10
C GLY A 564 11.48 -34.77 18.42
N THR A 565 11.84 -35.44 17.33
CA THR A 565 12.96 -35.02 16.49
C THR A 565 12.58 -33.75 15.71
N PRO A 566 13.44 -32.72 15.63
CA PRO A 566 13.17 -31.54 14.81
C PRO A 566 12.89 -31.94 13.34
N PRO A 567 12.03 -31.22 12.61
CA PRO A 567 11.78 -31.47 11.19
C PRO A 567 12.99 -31.18 10.30
#